data_AF-U2NNE5-F1
#
_entry.id   AF-U2NNE5-F1
#
_cell.length_a   1.000
_cell.length_b   1.000
_cell.length_c   1.000
_cell.angle_alpha   90.00
_cell.angle_beta   90.00
_cell.angle_gamma   90.00
#
_symmetry.space_group_name_H-M   'P 1'
#
loop_
_entity.id
_entity.type
_entity.pdbx_description
1 polymer ?
#
loop_
_entity_poly.entity_id
_entity_poly.type
_entity_poly.pdbx_seq_one_letter_code
_entity_poly.pdbx_strand_id
1 'polypeptide(L)'
;MNRKLAVISLFLAITEAALILASWLVTAAMPELSVRSLLSSEGIRWFFGRFTTNMASPVLVWLVMAFVAMGSVEESRLLTRYSKLSYRERFAMSIVWMELAGILMVLGLLTLLPHAVLANVNGELFPSSFSWSLIPVVCFSLSLFSLTYALVSGHIERLEQLFDLLTFGLRKHAGWLLVYILFMQVYYSFRFVFF
;
A
#
# COMPACT_ATOMS: atom_id res chain seq x y z
N MET A 1 -11.08 18.37 1.19
CA MET A 1 -11.13 17.33 2.24
C MET A 1 -12.41 16.52 2.07
N ASN A 2 -12.33 15.21 1.81
CA ASN A 2 -13.51 14.40 1.47
C ASN A 2 -14.35 14.13 2.72
N ARG A 3 -15.55 14.73 2.80
CA ARG A 3 -16.52 14.53 3.90
C ARG A 3 -16.71 13.05 4.26
N LYS A 4 -16.69 12.16 3.26
CA LYS A 4 -16.78 10.70 3.44
C LYS A 4 -15.64 10.14 4.30
N LEU A 5 -14.39 10.53 4.01
CA LEU A 5 -13.22 10.05 4.77
C LEU A 5 -13.28 10.55 6.22
N ALA A 6 -13.69 11.80 6.43
CA ALA A 6 -13.84 12.35 7.77
C ALA A 6 -14.89 11.57 8.60
N VAL A 7 -16.04 11.24 7.99
CA VAL A 7 -17.08 10.43 8.65
C VAL A 7 -16.57 9.03 8.98
N ILE A 8 -15.85 8.38 8.06
CA ILE A 8 -15.27 7.06 8.28
C ILE A 8 -14.26 7.10 9.43
N SER A 9 -13.34 8.07 9.42
CA SER A 9 -12.34 8.22 10.49
C SER A 9 -13.00 8.47 11.85
N LEU A 10 -14.04 9.32 11.90
CA LEU A 10 -14.79 9.57 13.13
C LEU A 10 -15.48 8.29 13.63
N PHE A 11 -16.13 7.55 12.75
CA PHE A 11 -16.77 6.29 13.09
C PHE A 11 -15.77 5.27 13.63
N LEU A 12 -14.61 5.11 13.01
CA LEU A 12 -13.54 4.22 13.49
C LEU A 12 -13.03 4.65 14.87
N ALA A 13 -12.81 5.95 15.09
CA ALA A 13 -12.37 6.47 16.39
C ALA A 13 -13.41 6.24 17.49
N ILE A 14 -14.70 6.47 17.20
CA ILE A 14 -15.80 6.19 18.14
C ILE A 14 -15.87 4.69 18.43
N THR A 15 -15.71 3.85 17.41
CA THR A 15 -15.72 2.38 17.56
C THR A 15 -14.57 1.93 18.45
N GLU A 16 -13.37 2.47 18.30
CA GLU A 16 -12.23 2.14 19.17
C GLU A 16 -12.50 2.55 20.62
N ALA A 17 -12.99 3.78 20.85
CA ALA A 17 -13.32 4.24 22.19
C ALA A 17 -14.42 3.38 22.84
N ALA A 18 -15.46 3.04 22.07
CA ALA A 18 -16.54 2.17 22.52
C ALA A 18 -16.02 0.76 22.84
N LEU A 19 -15.10 0.21 22.03
CA LEU A 19 -14.54 -1.12 22.24
C LEU A 19 -13.66 -1.17 23.49
N ILE A 20 -12.85 -0.15 23.74
CA ILE A 20 -12.07 -0.01 24.99
C ILE A 20 -13.00 0.00 26.20
N LEU A 21 -14.02 0.86 26.22
CA LEU A 21 -14.94 1.00 27.34
C LEU A 21 -15.82 -0.25 27.53
N ALA A 22 -16.35 -0.81 26.45
CA ALA A 22 -17.19 -1.99 26.49
C ALA A 22 -16.41 -3.23 26.96
N SER A 23 -15.17 -3.42 26.47
CA SER A 23 -14.33 -4.54 26.93
C SER A 23 -14.10 -4.51 28.43
N TRP A 24 -13.90 -3.32 29.00
CA TRP A 24 -13.78 -3.14 30.45
C TRP A 24 -15.10 -3.41 31.18
N LEU A 25 -16.21 -2.82 30.72
CA LEU A 25 -17.52 -2.95 31.37
C LEU A 25 -17.99 -4.42 31.38
N VAL A 26 -17.82 -5.13 30.26
CA VAL A 26 -18.19 -6.55 30.14
C VAL A 26 -17.35 -7.40 31.09
N THR A 27 -16.03 -7.18 31.13
CA THR A 27 -15.15 -7.92 32.04
C THR A 27 -15.48 -7.65 33.52
N ALA A 28 -15.94 -6.44 33.84
CA ALA A 28 -16.34 -6.06 35.20
C ALA A 28 -17.72 -6.63 35.60
N ALA A 29 -18.69 -6.66 34.68
CA ALA A 29 -20.06 -7.10 34.96
C ALA A 29 -20.25 -8.63 34.85
N MET A 30 -19.53 -9.28 33.94
CA MET A 30 -19.65 -10.70 33.63
C MET A 30 -18.27 -11.35 33.53
N PRO A 31 -17.62 -11.64 34.67
CA PRO A 31 -16.25 -12.17 34.70
C PRO A 31 -16.13 -13.60 34.17
N GLU A 32 -17.24 -14.33 34.02
CA GLU A 32 -17.25 -15.70 33.48
C GLU A 32 -17.11 -15.75 31.95
N LEU A 33 -17.28 -14.62 31.26
CA LEU A 33 -17.06 -14.54 29.83
C LEU A 33 -15.55 -14.50 29.53
N SER A 34 -15.10 -15.26 28.54
CA SER A 34 -13.70 -15.28 28.07
C SER A 34 -13.31 -14.03 27.26
N VAL A 35 -13.74 -12.85 27.71
CA VAL A 35 -13.48 -11.55 27.07
C VAL A 35 -12.35 -10.86 27.83
N ARG A 36 -11.37 -10.32 27.09
CA ARG A 36 -10.24 -9.60 27.70
C ARG A 36 -10.52 -8.09 27.70
N SER A 37 -10.26 -7.44 28.83
CA SER A 37 -10.33 -5.98 28.93
C SER A 37 -9.06 -5.33 28.39
N LEU A 38 -9.22 -4.34 27.50
CA LEU A 38 -8.11 -3.50 27.02
C LEU A 38 -7.55 -2.57 28.10
N LEU A 39 -8.34 -2.23 29.12
CA LEU A 39 -7.91 -1.41 30.26
C LEU A 39 -7.25 -2.23 31.38
N SER A 40 -7.12 -3.55 31.22
CA SER A 40 -6.32 -4.37 32.12
C SER A 40 -4.82 -4.07 31.98
N SER A 41 -4.01 -4.47 32.95
CA SER A 41 -2.56 -4.32 32.88
C SER A 41 -1.96 -5.06 31.68
N GLU A 42 -2.49 -6.23 31.32
CA GLU A 42 -2.13 -6.96 30.09
C GLU A 42 -2.57 -6.18 28.84
N GLY A 43 -3.82 -5.71 28.81
CA GLY A 43 -4.39 -4.95 27.70
C GLY A 43 -3.61 -3.68 27.39
N ILE A 44 -3.27 -2.89 28.41
CA ILE A 44 -2.49 -1.66 28.25
C ILE A 44 -1.07 -1.99 27.73
N ARG A 45 -0.41 -2.99 28.32
CA ARG A 45 0.93 -3.43 27.85
C ARG A 45 0.89 -3.89 26.40
N TRP A 46 -0.13 -4.66 26.03
CA TRP A 46 -0.31 -5.13 24.66
C TRP A 46 -0.61 -3.95 23.71
N PHE A 47 -1.53 -3.07 24.07
CA PHE A 47 -1.97 -1.94 23.24
C PHE A 47 -0.80 -1.03 22.87
N PHE A 48 -0.04 -0.58 23.87
CA PHE A 48 1.11 0.29 23.65
C PHE A 48 2.33 -0.46 23.09
N GLY A 49 2.56 -1.70 23.54
CA GLY A 49 3.71 -2.50 23.11
C GLY A 49 3.61 -3.03 21.68
N ARG A 50 2.40 -3.29 21.19
CA ARG A 50 2.14 -3.84 19.84
C ARG A 50 1.68 -2.80 18.82
N PHE A 51 1.42 -1.56 19.24
CA PHE A 51 0.88 -0.50 18.38
C PHE A 51 1.60 -0.40 17.02
N THR A 52 2.92 -0.17 17.05
CA THR A 52 3.73 -0.03 15.83
C THR A 52 3.77 -1.31 15.02
N THR A 53 3.92 -2.47 15.67
CA THR A 53 4.00 -3.77 14.96
C THR A 53 2.70 -4.16 14.29
N ASN A 54 1.56 -3.75 14.87
CA ASN A 54 0.24 -3.98 14.30
C ASN A 54 0.01 -3.09 13.07
N MET A 55 0.51 -1.85 13.10
CA MET A 55 0.39 -0.92 11.97
C MET A 55 1.37 -1.23 10.83
N ALA A 56 2.59 -1.66 11.17
CA ALA A 56 3.66 -1.99 10.23
C ALA A 56 3.42 -3.34 9.54
N SER A 57 2.37 -3.40 8.70
CA SER A 57 2.03 -4.58 7.92
C SER A 57 2.50 -4.46 6.46
N PRO A 58 2.70 -5.59 5.75
CA PRO A 58 2.98 -5.58 4.31
C PRO A 58 1.91 -4.81 3.49
N VAL A 59 0.66 -4.81 3.97
CA VAL A 59 -0.45 -4.11 3.31
C VAL A 59 -0.24 -2.60 3.32
N LEU A 60 0.32 -2.03 4.40
CA LEU A 60 0.65 -0.61 4.45
C LEU A 60 1.68 -0.26 3.36
N VAL A 61 2.70 -1.10 3.19
CA VAL A 61 3.73 -0.91 2.17
C VAL A 61 3.12 -0.98 0.77
N TRP A 62 2.28 -1.98 0.51
CA TRP A 62 1.58 -2.12 -0.77
C TRP A 62 0.70 -0.90 -1.08
N LEU A 63 0.00 -0.39 -0.07
CA LEU A 63 -0.88 0.77 -0.20
C LEU A 63 -0.07 2.05 -0.49
N VAL A 64 1.04 2.28 0.21
CA VAL A 64 1.94 3.42 -0.04
C VAL A 64 2.53 3.35 -1.45
N MET A 65 3.03 2.18 -1.85
CA MET A 65 3.58 1.96 -3.19
C MET A 65 2.53 2.16 -4.29
N ALA A 66 1.30 1.68 -4.06
CA ALA A 66 0.19 1.87 -5.00
C ALA A 66 -0.18 3.35 -5.12
N PHE A 67 -0.17 4.13 -4.03
CA PHE A 67 -0.45 5.57 -4.10
C PHE A 67 0.61 6.32 -4.91
N VAL A 68 1.89 6.01 -4.70
CA VAL A 68 2.96 6.57 -5.52
C VAL A 68 2.73 6.22 -6.99
N ALA A 69 2.56 4.94 -7.31
CA ALA A 69 2.37 4.47 -8.68
C ALA A 69 1.17 5.12 -9.38
N MET A 70 0.00 5.14 -8.74
CA MET A 70 -1.22 5.75 -9.28
C MET A 70 -1.04 7.24 -9.51
N GLY A 71 -0.48 7.96 -8.53
CA GLY A 71 -0.24 9.40 -8.67
C GLY A 71 0.76 9.73 -9.77
N SER A 72 1.84 8.95 -9.88
CA SER A 72 2.82 9.10 -10.95
C SER A 72 2.18 8.90 -12.33
N VAL A 73 1.41 7.82 -12.52
CA VAL A 73 0.73 7.53 -13.81
C VAL A 73 -0.26 8.64 -14.20
N GLU A 74 -0.99 9.19 -13.23
CA GLU A 74 -1.91 10.31 -13.47
C GLU A 74 -1.15 11.58 -13.87
N GLU A 75 -0.10 11.95 -13.13
CA GLU A 75 0.62 13.21 -13.32
C GLU A 75 1.53 13.18 -14.57
N SER A 76 2.12 12.02 -14.89
CA SER A 76 2.87 11.82 -16.13
C SER A 76 2.00 11.79 -17.39
N ARG A 77 0.68 11.63 -17.24
CA ARG A 77 -0.27 11.48 -18.36
C ARG A 77 0.04 10.29 -19.27
N LEU A 78 0.68 9.26 -18.75
CA LEU A 78 1.07 8.05 -19.49
C LEU A 78 -0.12 7.37 -20.19
N LEU A 79 -1.31 7.43 -19.59
CA LEU A 79 -2.54 6.83 -20.14
C LEU A 79 -3.27 7.74 -21.16
N THR A 80 -2.63 8.81 -21.63
CA THR A 80 -3.22 9.67 -22.67
C THR A 80 -3.39 8.89 -23.97
N ARG A 81 -4.50 9.15 -24.66
CA ARG A 81 -4.86 8.43 -25.89
C ARG A 81 -3.75 8.53 -26.93
N TYR A 82 -3.24 7.38 -27.39
CA TYR A 82 -2.14 7.26 -28.36
C TYR A 82 -2.35 8.12 -29.63
N SER A 83 -3.60 8.29 -30.07
CA SER A 83 -3.94 9.08 -31.26
C SER A 83 -3.65 10.58 -31.12
N LYS A 84 -3.52 11.09 -29.89
CA LYS A 84 -3.24 12.51 -29.60
C LYS A 84 -1.76 12.76 -29.28
N LEU A 85 -0.92 11.72 -29.32
CA LEU A 85 0.48 11.83 -28.95
C LEU A 85 1.30 12.49 -30.05
N SER A 86 2.05 13.52 -29.66
CA SER A 86 3.10 14.16 -30.44
C SER A 86 4.22 13.17 -30.76
N TYR A 87 5.07 13.48 -31.74
CA TYR A 87 6.18 12.60 -32.12
C TYR A 87 7.11 12.24 -30.93
N ARG A 88 7.40 13.21 -30.06
CA ARG A 88 8.23 13.02 -28.86
C ARG A 88 7.57 12.07 -27.84
N GLU A 89 6.26 12.17 -27.66
CA GLU A 89 5.50 11.30 -26.75
C GLU A 89 5.40 9.86 -27.30
N ARG A 90 5.30 9.69 -28.62
CA ARG A 90 5.36 8.35 -29.24
C ARG A 90 6.72 7.70 -29.03
N PHE A 91 7.80 8.47 -29.17
CA PHE A 91 9.14 7.98 -28.87
C PHE A 91 9.29 7.60 -27.39
N ALA A 92 8.78 8.44 -26.47
CA ALA A 92 8.73 8.13 -25.04
C ALA A 92 7.96 6.82 -24.75
N MET A 93 6.79 6.63 -25.37
CA MET A 93 6.03 5.39 -25.24
C MET A 93 6.80 4.16 -25.74
N SER A 94 7.54 4.27 -26.85
CA SER A 94 8.38 3.18 -27.34
C SER A 94 9.46 2.79 -26.32
N ILE A 95 10.05 3.76 -25.62
CA ILE A 95 11.02 3.47 -24.54
C ILE A 95 10.33 2.75 -23.37
N VAL A 96 9.14 3.21 -22.95
CA VAL A 96 8.37 2.54 -21.89
C VAL A 96 8.05 1.09 -22.26
N TRP A 97 7.69 0.82 -23.52
CA TRP A 97 7.48 -0.56 -24.00
C TRP A 97 8.75 -1.41 -23.95
N MET A 98 9.91 -0.82 -24.26
CA MET A 98 11.20 -1.49 -24.14
C MET A 98 11.55 -1.78 -22.67
N GLU A 99 11.29 -0.85 -21.76
CA GLU A 99 11.49 -1.05 -20.32
C GLU A 99 10.58 -2.16 -19.78
N LEU A 100 9.31 -2.17 -20.19
CA LEU A 100 8.37 -3.22 -19.83
C LEU A 100 8.85 -4.59 -20.32
N ALA A 101 9.29 -4.68 -21.59
CA ALA A 101 9.83 -5.91 -22.14
C ALA A 101 11.09 -6.37 -21.37
N GLY A 102 11.97 -5.44 -20.98
CA GLY A 102 13.14 -5.72 -20.16
C GLY A 102 12.77 -6.27 -18.77
N ILE A 103 11.81 -5.65 -18.08
CA ILE A 103 11.33 -6.11 -16.77
C ILE A 103 10.70 -7.51 -16.88
N LEU A 104 9.85 -7.74 -17.89
CA LEU A 104 9.24 -9.05 -18.12
C LEU A 104 10.28 -10.11 -18.46
N MET A 105 11.31 -9.76 -19.24
CA MET A 105 12.42 -10.65 -19.56
C MET A 105 13.19 -11.05 -18.28
N VAL A 106 13.54 -10.09 -17.43
CA VAL A 106 14.23 -10.36 -16.15
C VAL A 106 13.37 -11.21 -15.22
N LEU A 107 12.09 -10.87 -15.06
CA LEU A 107 11.15 -11.67 -14.27
C LEU A 107 11.00 -13.09 -14.81
N GLY A 108 10.91 -13.24 -16.13
CA GLY A 108 10.87 -14.54 -16.80
C GLY A 108 12.16 -15.35 -16.56
N LEU A 109 13.33 -14.72 -16.65
CA LEU A 109 14.62 -15.35 -16.40
C LEU A 109 14.72 -15.89 -14.95
N LEU A 110 14.21 -15.13 -13.99
CA LEU A 110 14.25 -15.48 -12.56
C LEU A 110 13.19 -16.51 -12.14
N THR A 111 12.15 -16.74 -12.96
CA THR A 111 11.03 -17.64 -12.65
C THR A 111 11.00 -18.92 -13.48
N LEU A 112 11.44 -18.88 -14.75
CA LEU A 112 11.29 -19.98 -15.71
C LEU A 112 12.56 -20.82 -15.88
N LEU A 113 13.72 -20.33 -15.45
CA LEU A 113 14.94 -21.12 -15.50
C LEU A 113 14.91 -22.24 -14.46
N PRO A 114 15.53 -23.41 -14.72
CA PRO A 114 15.54 -24.55 -13.80
C PRO A 114 16.22 -24.25 -12.44
N HIS A 115 16.88 -23.10 -12.30
CA HIS A 115 17.40 -22.55 -11.05
C HIS A 115 16.56 -21.32 -10.65
N ALA A 116 15.23 -21.47 -10.60
CA ALA A 116 14.31 -20.37 -10.33
C ALA A 116 14.51 -19.84 -8.91
N VAL A 117 15.38 -18.85 -8.75
CA VAL A 117 15.75 -18.23 -7.47
C VAL A 117 14.53 -17.64 -6.75
N LEU A 118 13.50 -17.25 -7.51
CA LEU A 118 12.25 -16.69 -6.96
C LEU A 118 11.13 -17.73 -6.76
N ALA A 119 11.30 -18.96 -7.26
CA ALA A 119 10.36 -20.04 -7.01
C ALA A 119 10.60 -20.64 -5.63
N ASN A 120 9.57 -21.27 -5.07
CA ASN A 120 9.72 -21.99 -3.82
C ASN A 120 10.64 -23.21 -4.01
N VAL A 121 11.13 -23.81 -2.93
CA VAL A 121 11.96 -25.04 -2.93
C VAL A 121 11.33 -26.17 -3.73
N ASN A 122 10.00 -26.17 -3.86
CA ASN A 122 9.22 -27.15 -4.62
C ASN A 122 9.03 -26.81 -6.11
N GLY A 123 9.55 -25.68 -6.60
CA GLY A 123 9.31 -25.18 -7.96
C GLY A 123 7.94 -24.51 -8.17
N GLU A 124 7.13 -24.38 -7.11
CA GLU A 124 5.84 -23.70 -7.16
C GLU A 124 5.98 -22.17 -7.12
N LEU A 125 5.16 -21.48 -7.91
CA LEU A 125 5.10 -20.01 -7.96
C LEU A 125 4.19 -19.40 -6.87
N PHE A 126 3.34 -20.22 -6.25
CA PHE A 126 2.49 -19.83 -5.13
C PHE A 126 2.49 -20.94 -4.07
N PRO A 127 2.79 -20.65 -2.78
CA PRO A 127 3.35 -19.40 -2.22
C PRO A 127 4.87 -19.35 -2.37
N SER A 128 5.39 -18.37 -3.12
CA SER A 128 6.83 -18.13 -3.27
C SER A 128 7.21 -16.65 -3.10
N SER A 129 8.51 -16.34 -3.03
CA SER A 129 9.02 -14.96 -3.00
C SER A 129 8.52 -14.11 -4.18
N PHE A 130 8.26 -14.74 -5.33
CA PHE A 130 7.64 -14.09 -6.49
C PHE A 130 6.22 -13.60 -6.16
N SER A 131 5.37 -14.45 -5.58
CA SER A 131 3.99 -14.09 -5.26
C SER A 131 3.88 -12.92 -4.26
N TRP A 132 4.77 -12.87 -3.27
CA TRP A 132 4.81 -11.79 -2.26
C TRP A 132 5.35 -10.46 -2.82
N SER A 133 6.22 -10.52 -3.82
CA SER A 133 6.83 -9.33 -4.43
C SER A 133 6.06 -8.77 -5.63
N LEU A 134 5.06 -9.48 -6.14
CA LEU A 134 4.29 -9.08 -7.32
C LEU A 134 3.71 -7.66 -7.20
N ILE A 135 3.00 -7.36 -6.11
CA ILE A 135 2.35 -6.05 -5.91
C ILE A 135 3.40 -4.93 -5.83
N PRO A 136 4.45 -5.01 -4.97
CA PRO A 136 5.54 -4.03 -4.96
C PRO A 136 6.22 -3.84 -6.32
N VAL A 137 6.52 -4.93 -7.04
CA VAL A 137 7.21 -4.88 -8.34
C VAL A 137 6.36 -4.17 -9.38
N VAL A 138 5.06 -4.47 -9.45
CA VAL A 138 4.14 -3.79 -10.36
C VAL A 138 4.07 -2.30 -10.04
N CYS A 139 3.88 -1.93 -8.76
CA CYS A 139 3.83 -0.51 -8.37
C CYS A 139 5.13 0.22 -8.71
N PHE A 140 6.27 -0.40 -8.42
CA PHE A 140 7.59 0.16 -8.74
C PHE A 140 7.76 0.33 -10.26
N SER A 141 7.42 -0.69 -11.05
CA SER A 141 7.51 -0.63 -12.52
C SER A 141 6.65 0.49 -13.11
N LEU A 142 5.42 0.66 -12.63
CA LEU A 142 4.53 1.74 -13.06
C LEU A 142 5.09 3.12 -12.73
N SER A 143 5.69 3.28 -11.54
CA SER A 143 6.35 4.53 -11.17
C SER A 143 7.56 4.82 -12.07
N LEU A 144 8.33 3.79 -12.42
CA LEU A 144 9.48 3.90 -13.32
C LEU A 144 9.05 4.29 -14.74
N PHE A 145 8.04 3.62 -15.30
CA PHE A 145 7.49 3.94 -16.63
C PHE A 145 6.93 5.36 -16.69
N SER A 146 6.26 5.78 -15.61
CA SER A 146 5.75 7.14 -15.49
C SER A 146 6.88 8.17 -15.49
N LEU A 147 7.98 7.91 -14.78
CA LEU A 147 9.15 8.78 -14.74
C LEU A 147 9.82 8.87 -16.11
N THR A 148 10.04 7.73 -16.76
CA THR A 148 10.73 7.67 -18.06
C THR A 148 9.89 8.33 -19.14
N TYR A 149 8.57 8.10 -19.14
CA TYR A 149 7.65 8.82 -20.01
C TYR A 149 7.71 10.33 -19.80
N ALA A 150 7.65 10.82 -18.55
CA ALA A 150 7.60 12.24 -18.25
C ALA A 150 8.91 12.97 -18.61
N LEU A 151 10.06 12.32 -18.39
CA LEU A 151 11.38 12.85 -18.74
C LEU A 151 11.61 12.89 -20.26
N VAL A 152 11.31 11.79 -20.97
CA VAL A 152 11.57 11.69 -22.42
C VAL A 152 10.59 12.55 -23.23
N SER A 153 9.33 12.64 -22.78
CA SER A 153 8.33 13.51 -23.43
C SER A 153 8.62 15.01 -23.21
N GLY A 154 9.51 15.36 -22.27
CA GLY A 154 9.85 16.73 -21.92
C GLY A 154 8.80 17.42 -21.05
N HIS A 155 7.92 16.66 -20.39
CA HIS A 155 6.97 17.22 -19.42
C HIS A 155 7.67 17.69 -18.15
N ILE A 156 8.80 17.08 -17.82
CA ILE A 156 9.60 17.37 -16.63
C ILE A 156 11.06 17.57 -17.05
N GLU A 157 11.63 18.70 -16.64
CA GLU A 157 13.03 19.04 -16.91
C GLU A 157 13.86 19.18 -15.62
N ARG A 158 13.19 19.39 -14.47
CA ARG A 158 13.85 19.66 -13.17
C ARG A 158 13.67 18.51 -12.20
N LEU A 159 14.68 18.28 -11.36
CA LEU A 159 14.64 17.27 -10.28
C LEU A 159 13.50 17.52 -9.27
N GLU A 160 13.14 18.78 -9.03
CA GLU A 160 12.02 19.14 -8.14
C GLU A 160 10.68 18.61 -8.65
N GLN A 161 10.44 18.75 -9.95
CA GLN A 161 9.22 18.26 -10.61
C GLN A 161 9.16 16.73 -10.61
N LEU A 162 10.32 16.06 -10.66
CA LEU A 162 10.40 14.60 -10.54
C LEU A 162 9.94 14.15 -9.14
N PHE A 163 10.42 14.82 -8.09
CA PHE A 163 10.00 14.53 -6.72
C PHE A 163 8.52 14.85 -6.48
N ASP A 164 8.02 15.95 -7.05
CA ASP A 164 6.59 16.28 -6.98
C ASP A 164 5.72 15.24 -7.69
N LEU A 165 6.15 14.69 -8.84
CA LEU A 165 5.45 13.61 -9.53
C LEU A 165 5.34 12.33 -8.68
N LEU A 166 6.40 11.96 -7.96
CA LEU A 166 6.39 10.79 -7.09
C LEU A 166 5.57 11.00 -5.81
N THR A 167 5.53 12.23 -5.30
CA THR A 167 4.81 12.55 -4.06
C THR A 167 3.35 12.96 -4.29
N PHE A 168 2.97 13.28 -5.54
CA PHE A 168 1.62 13.71 -5.90
C PHE A 168 0.54 12.73 -5.41
N GLY A 169 0.73 11.43 -5.68
CA GLY A 169 -0.21 10.39 -5.25
C GLY A 169 -0.33 10.27 -3.74
N LEU A 170 0.79 10.40 -3.02
CA LEU A 170 0.79 10.40 -1.55
C LEU A 170 0.03 11.60 -0.99
N ARG A 171 0.22 12.80 -1.55
CA ARG A 171 -0.51 14.01 -1.14
C ARG A 171 -2.01 13.87 -1.43
N LYS A 172 -2.38 13.38 -2.61
CA LYS A 172 -3.78 13.17 -3.04
C LYS A 172 -4.50 12.14 -2.16
N HIS A 173 -3.82 11.06 -1.79
CA HIS A 173 -4.41 9.94 -1.06
C HIS A 173 -4.05 9.89 0.43
N ALA A 174 -3.42 10.93 0.99
CA ALA A 174 -3.02 11.00 2.40
C ALA A 174 -4.16 10.66 3.38
N GLY A 175 -5.39 11.08 3.07
CA GLY A 175 -6.56 10.77 3.91
C GLY A 175 -6.84 9.27 4.05
N TRP A 176 -6.49 8.45 3.06
CA TRP A 176 -6.65 7.00 3.13
C TRP A 176 -5.62 6.34 4.04
N LEU A 177 -4.41 6.91 4.19
CA LEU A 177 -3.42 6.43 5.16
C LEU A 177 -3.95 6.57 6.58
N LEU A 178 -4.59 7.71 6.89
CA LEU A 178 -5.23 7.91 8.20
C LEU A 178 -6.32 6.87 8.47
N VAL A 179 -7.20 6.62 7.48
CA VAL A 179 -8.27 5.62 7.60
C VAL A 179 -7.68 4.23 7.84
N TYR A 180 -6.63 3.86 7.12
CA TYR A 180 -5.94 2.58 7.30
C TYR A 180 -5.37 2.43 8.73
N ILE A 181 -4.71 3.46 9.26
CA ILE A 181 -4.15 3.47 10.62
C ILE A 181 -5.24 3.22 11.65
N LEU A 182 -6.36 3.96 11.56
CA LEU A 182 -7.49 3.81 12.47
C LEU A 182 -8.16 2.43 12.34
N PHE A 183 -8.31 1.94 11.11
CA PHE A 183 -8.91 0.64 10.85
C PHE A 183 -8.07 -0.49 11.44
N MET A 184 -6.75 -0.47 11.23
CA MET A 184 -5.86 -1.48 11.80
C MET A 184 -5.90 -1.46 13.32
N GLN A 185 -5.95 -0.27 13.93
CA GLN A 185 -6.07 -0.15 15.38
C GLN A 185 -7.33 -0.87 15.89
N VAL A 186 -8.51 -0.56 15.32
CA VAL A 186 -9.78 -1.20 15.68
C VAL A 186 -9.74 -2.71 15.45
N TYR A 187 -9.19 -3.14 14.31
CA TYR A 187 -9.11 -4.56 13.96
C TYR A 187 -8.29 -5.36 14.97
N TYR A 188 -7.11 -4.88 15.34
CA TYR A 188 -6.27 -5.59 16.31
C TYR A 188 -6.82 -5.49 17.72
N SER A 189 -7.38 -4.34 18.12
CA SER A 189 -8.05 -4.18 19.42
C SER A 189 -9.23 -5.15 19.55
N PHE A 190 -10.05 -5.29 18.50
CA PHE A 190 -11.12 -6.29 18.45
C PHE A 190 -10.57 -7.70 18.59
N ARG A 191 -9.50 -8.02 17.84
CA ARG A 191 -8.87 -9.34 17.90
C ARG A 191 -8.41 -9.67 19.32
N PHE A 192 -7.76 -8.72 20.01
CA PHE A 192 -7.29 -8.93 21.38
C PHE A 192 -8.42 -9.15 22.40
N VAL A 193 -9.54 -8.45 22.25
CA VAL A 193 -10.67 -8.54 23.18
C VAL A 193 -11.39 -9.90 23.08
N PHE A 194 -11.53 -10.44 21.86
CA PHE A 194 -12.35 -11.63 21.61
C PHE A 194 -11.56 -12.93 21.34
N PHE A 195 -10.25 -12.85 21.03
CA PHE A 195 -9.41 -14.00 20.71
C PHE A 195 -8.07 -13.92 21.48
#